data_AF-A0A086PZB5-F1
#
_entry.id   AF-A0A086PZB5-F1
#
_cell.length_a   1.000
_cell.length_b   1.000
_cell.length_c   1.000
_cell.angle_alpha   90.00
_cell.angle_beta   90.00
_cell.angle_gamma   90.00
#
_symmetry.space_group_name_H-M   'P 1'
#
loop_
_entity.id
_entity.type
_entity.pdbx_description
1 polymer ?
#
loop_
_entity_poly.entity_id
_entity_poly.type
_entity_poly.pdbx_seq_one_letter_code
_entity_poly.pdbx_strand_id
1 'polypeptide(L)'
;MEDAANGDSQLSAGVDAPRSNVEEDSGDAETLAKTRCIVRFFANNSPPDQLKSVVEDCEMLAADGNLMDYDFLEGVLETAHDETLALFAFAPGEGQPVVQGIMCREGKLGDNVYLYPPAKLTVTISHSTCALLLPPRPASPSCFPEELEPYRQALEDTFSCYVGLRYSDDSVEPRRSAVRTRHASAVYSRVLSENEKETTEASDASSSGESDTYVPPQSSSAVAFVKEGGGKVYKLTAAMSLRHSNAESCWAAARTSYWEVYFSVATQRLVIEVRRKGGGRGILYSFRSCLPQCLWKRFSAFPFSSGRSASAFPHL
;
A
#
# COMPACT_ATOMS: atom_id res chain seq x y z
N MET A 1 30.89 63.83 2.65
CA MET A 1 30.04 64.98 2.27
C MET A 1 28.79 64.41 1.64
N GLU A 2 27.93 63.71 2.39
CA GLU A 2 27.00 64.20 3.45
C GLU A 2 25.88 65.08 2.88
N ASP A 3 24.68 64.50 2.75
CA ASP A 3 23.41 64.88 3.42
C ASP A 3 22.25 64.14 2.69
N ALA A 4 21.62 63.12 3.28
CA ALA A 4 20.59 63.14 4.33
C ALA A 4 19.20 63.61 3.82
N ALA A 5 18.28 62.65 3.68
CA ALA A 5 16.83 62.88 3.80
C ALA A 5 16.16 61.64 4.41
N ASN A 6 15.53 61.90 5.56
CA ASN A 6 14.85 60.99 6.47
C ASN A 6 13.67 60.22 5.86
N GLY A 7 13.44 59.03 6.42
CA GLY A 7 12.19 58.28 6.33
C GLY A 7 12.07 57.33 7.51
N ASP A 8 11.68 57.86 8.66
CA ASP A 8 11.38 57.12 9.89
C ASP A 8 10.29 56.07 9.67
N SER A 9 10.55 54.84 10.14
CA SER A 9 9.51 53.92 10.59
C SER A 9 10.04 53.13 11.76
N GLN A 10 9.74 53.67 12.95
CA GLN A 10 9.86 53.00 14.23
C GLN A 10 8.99 51.74 14.22
N LEU A 11 9.62 50.56 14.34
CA LEU A 11 8.97 49.39 14.92
C LEU A 11 9.65 49.10 16.25
N SER A 12 8.87 49.40 17.28
CA SER A 12 9.19 49.37 18.69
C SER A 12 9.73 48.01 19.12
N ALA A 13 10.89 48.02 19.76
CA ALA A 13 11.34 46.97 20.64
C ALA A 13 10.29 46.79 21.76
N GLY A 14 9.76 45.58 21.88
CA GLY A 14 8.71 45.22 22.81
C GLY A 14 9.06 43.96 23.59
N VAL A 15 9.82 44.17 24.67
CA VAL A 15 9.68 43.53 26.00
C VAL A 15 9.77 42.00 26.07
N ASP A 16 10.87 41.57 26.70
CA ASP A 16 11.01 40.34 27.49
C ASP A 16 9.72 40.02 28.27
N ALA A 17 9.00 39.00 27.82
CA ALA A 17 8.03 38.31 28.67
C ALA A 17 8.74 37.10 29.29
N PRO A 18 8.94 37.05 30.62
CA PRO A 18 9.45 35.86 31.26
C PRO A 18 8.36 34.79 31.13
N ARG A 19 8.62 33.74 30.36
CA ARG A 19 7.76 32.56 30.38
C ARG A 19 7.80 32.02 31.80
N SER A 20 6.67 32.18 32.48
CA SER A 20 6.44 31.71 33.83
C SER A 20 6.70 30.20 33.89
N ASN A 21 7.69 29.81 34.69
CA ASN A 21 7.75 28.49 35.30
C ASN A 21 6.43 28.26 36.04
N VAL A 22 5.60 27.33 35.55
CA VAL A 22 4.94 26.23 36.27
C VAL A 22 4.17 25.47 35.18
N GLU A 23 4.70 24.34 34.72
CA GLU A 23 3.85 23.20 34.38
C GLU A 23 4.45 21.95 35.01
N GLU A 24 3.55 21.18 35.59
CA GLU A 24 3.76 20.11 36.53
C GLU A 24 4.47 18.92 35.88
N ASP A 25 5.11 18.11 36.73
CA ASP A 25 5.89 16.88 36.46
C ASP A 25 5.06 15.72 35.83
N SER A 26 3.98 16.05 35.11
CA SER A 26 3.06 15.18 34.38
C SER A 26 3.02 15.51 32.86
N GLY A 27 3.67 16.58 32.41
CA GLY A 27 3.64 17.10 31.03
C GLY A 27 4.49 16.34 30.01
N ASP A 28 5.45 15.52 30.44
CA ASP A 28 6.38 14.85 29.53
C ASP A 28 5.71 13.73 28.72
N ALA A 29 4.83 12.94 29.35
CA ALA A 29 4.15 11.83 28.69
C ALA A 29 3.11 12.29 27.66
N GLU A 30 2.33 13.34 27.97
CA GLU A 30 1.35 13.89 27.04
C GLU A 30 2.02 14.60 25.87
N THR A 31 3.10 15.36 26.13
CA THR A 31 3.89 16.01 25.08
C THR A 31 4.56 14.99 24.17
N LEU A 32 5.09 13.89 24.73
CA LEU A 32 5.63 12.76 23.98
C LEU A 32 4.56 12.11 23.10
N ALA A 33 3.37 11.86 23.63
CA ALA A 33 2.26 11.26 22.88
C ALA A 33 1.81 12.17 21.71
N LYS A 34 1.69 13.48 21.94
CA LYS A 34 1.36 14.47 20.90
C LYS A 34 2.43 14.50 19.81
N THR A 35 3.71 14.54 20.18
CA THR A 35 4.81 14.60 19.20
C THR A 35 4.88 13.32 18.38
N ARG A 36 4.74 12.14 19.00
CA ARG A 36 4.63 10.86 18.27
C ARG A 36 3.43 10.80 17.32
N CYS A 37 2.30 11.40 17.70
CA CYS A 37 1.13 11.52 16.82
C CYS A 37 1.45 12.38 15.58
N ILE A 38 2.13 13.50 15.76
CA ILE A 38 2.55 14.40 14.67
C ILE A 38 3.51 13.68 13.70
N VAL A 39 4.45 12.88 14.21
CA VAL A 39 5.39 12.10 13.38
C VAL A 39 4.65 11.08 12.54
N ARG A 40 3.70 10.34 13.13
CA ARG A 40 2.82 9.41 12.39
C ARG A 40 2.08 10.12 11.28
N PHE A 41 1.55 11.31 11.56
CA PHE A 41 0.86 12.11 10.56
C PHE A 41 1.78 12.46 9.39
N PHE A 42 2.98 12.98 9.63
CA PHE A 42 3.92 13.31 8.56
C PHE A 42 4.39 12.08 7.78
N ALA A 43 4.69 10.98 8.45
CA ALA A 43 5.08 9.73 7.82
C ALA A 43 3.97 9.18 6.88
N ASN A 44 2.73 9.10 7.36
CA ASN A 44 1.59 8.58 6.60
C ASN A 44 1.19 9.47 5.42
N ASN A 45 1.53 10.76 5.47
CA ASN A 45 1.30 11.73 4.41
C ASN A 45 2.56 12.05 3.59
N SER A 46 3.65 11.29 3.79
CA SER A 46 4.89 11.50 3.06
C SER A 46 4.68 11.33 1.55
N PRO A 47 5.31 12.16 0.71
CA PRO A 47 5.31 11.94 -0.73
C PRO A 47 5.89 10.57 -1.09
N PRO A 48 5.50 9.98 -2.23
CA PRO A 48 6.06 8.73 -2.69
C PRO A 48 7.59 8.75 -2.70
N ASP A 49 8.21 7.71 -2.14
CA ASP A 49 9.66 7.53 -2.05
C ASP A 49 10.40 8.59 -1.21
N GLN A 50 9.69 9.42 -0.43
CA GLN A 50 10.28 10.45 0.44
C GLN A 50 10.13 10.17 1.94
N LEU A 51 9.51 9.03 2.31
CA LEU A 51 9.25 8.68 3.72
C LEU A 51 10.51 8.79 4.59
N LYS A 52 11.64 8.26 4.12
CA LYS A 52 12.91 8.32 4.85
C LYS A 52 13.33 9.76 5.16
N SER A 53 13.32 10.64 4.17
CA SER A 53 13.67 12.07 4.36
C SER A 53 12.71 12.74 5.33
N VAL A 54 11.41 12.47 5.24
CA VAL A 54 10.40 13.06 6.13
C VAL A 54 10.60 12.62 7.59
N VAL A 55 10.96 11.35 7.80
CA VAL A 55 11.25 10.82 9.15
C VAL A 55 12.55 11.40 9.68
N GLU A 56 13.61 11.49 8.87
CA GLU A 56 14.87 12.14 9.24
C GLU A 56 14.66 13.62 9.61
N ASP A 57 13.82 14.34 8.87
CA ASP A 57 13.44 15.72 9.20
C ASP A 57 12.69 15.80 10.54
N CYS A 58 11.79 14.85 10.81
CA CYS A 58 11.07 14.77 12.08
C CYS A 58 12.00 14.44 13.26
N GLU A 59 13.02 13.61 13.06
CA GLU A 59 14.06 13.34 14.06
C GLU A 59 14.89 14.59 14.37
N MET A 60 15.27 15.38 13.35
CA MET A 60 16.01 16.63 13.55
C MET A 60 15.19 17.72 14.26
N LEU A 61 13.87 17.72 14.07
CA LEU A 61 12.96 18.68 14.70
C LEU A 61 12.57 18.29 16.13
N ALA A 62 12.72 17.02 16.50
CA ALA A 62 12.44 16.56 17.85
C ALA A 62 13.52 17.06 18.82
N ALA A 63 13.10 17.75 19.89
CA ALA A 63 14.02 18.27 20.90
C ALA A 63 14.64 17.18 21.79
N ASP A 64 14.03 15.99 21.82
CA ASP A 64 14.48 14.84 22.62
C ASP A 64 14.86 13.67 21.70
N GLY A 65 16.13 13.27 21.74
CA GLY A 65 16.67 12.16 20.93
C GLY A 65 16.12 10.79 21.32
N ASN A 66 15.51 10.64 22.50
CA ASN A 66 14.88 9.40 22.94
C ASN A 66 13.40 9.30 22.54
N LEU A 67 12.82 10.38 21.99
CA LEU A 67 11.44 10.40 21.55
C LEU A 67 11.18 9.40 20.42
N MET A 68 12.17 9.26 19.54
CA MET A 68 12.16 8.42 18.34
C MET A 68 12.95 7.13 18.56
N ASP A 69 12.56 6.36 19.58
CA ASP A 69 13.15 5.03 19.75
C ASP A 69 12.92 4.14 18.52
N TYR A 70 13.79 3.14 18.36
CA TYR A 70 13.80 2.27 17.18
C TYR A 70 12.46 1.57 16.97
N ASP A 71 11.82 1.10 18.05
CA ASP A 71 10.56 0.35 17.97
C ASP A 71 9.41 1.25 17.49
N PHE A 72 9.36 2.49 17.97
CA PHE A 72 8.42 3.49 17.50
C PHE A 72 8.63 3.81 16.02
N LEU A 73 9.87 4.11 15.61
CA LEU A 73 10.18 4.45 14.23
C LEU A 73 9.88 3.31 13.26
N GLU A 74 10.27 2.08 13.60
CA GLU A 74 10.00 0.91 12.75
C GLU A 74 8.50 0.70 12.58
N GLY A 75 7.70 0.85 13.65
CA GLY A 75 6.24 0.76 13.57
C GLY A 75 5.58 1.88 12.75
N VAL A 76 6.13 3.10 12.80
CA VAL A 76 5.70 4.23 11.95
C VAL A 76 6.00 3.93 10.48
N LEU A 77 7.22 3.48 10.18
CA LEU A 77 7.65 3.18 8.82
C LEU A 77 6.88 2.00 8.23
N GLU A 78 6.66 0.95 9.02
CA GLU A 78 5.85 -0.20 8.65
C GLU A 78 4.43 0.21 8.27
N THR A 79 3.77 0.99 9.13
CA THR A 79 2.40 1.47 8.88
C THR A 79 2.33 2.29 7.60
N ALA A 80 3.26 3.25 7.43
CA ALA A 80 3.31 4.10 6.24
C ALA A 80 3.59 3.28 4.97
N HIS A 81 4.45 2.26 5.04
CA HIS A 81 4.75 1.39 3.91
C HIS A 81 3.58 0.49 3.52
N ASP A 82 2.93 -0.14 4.50
CA ASP A 82 1.74 -0.98 4.30
C ASP A 82 0.61 -0.20 3.64
N GLU A 83 0.36 1.04 4.09
CA GLU A 83 -0.71 1.89 3.59
C GLU A 83 -0.39 2.52 2.23
N THR A 84 0.88 2.69 1.89
CA THR A 84 1.30 3.25 0.60
C THR A 84 1.63 2.19 -0.45
N LEU A 85 1.45 0.90 -0.13
CA LEU A 85 1.89 -0.21 -0.99
C LEU A 85 3.35 -0.02 -1.40
N ALA A 86 4.23 0.16 -0.42
CA ALA A 86 5.65 0.38 -0.68
C ALA A 86 6.27 -0.80 -1.42
N LEU A 87 7.29 -0.51 -2.23
CA LEU A 87 7.97 -1.50 -3.02
C LEU A 87 9.31 -1.85 -2.39
N PHE A 88 9.62 -3.15 -2.34
CA PHE A 88 10.96 -3.64 -2.04
C PHE A 88 11.49 -4.44 -3.21
N ALA A 89 12.81 -4.50 -3.35
CA ALA A 89 13.48 -5.21 -4.42
C ALA A 89 14.32 -6.35 -3.85
N PHE A 90 14.30 -7.52 -4.50
CA PHE A 90 15.10 -8.66 -4.08
C PHE A 90 15.36 -9.64 -5.22
N ALA A 91 16.38 -10.48 -5.09
CA ALA A 91 16.60 -11.63 -5.96
C ALA A 91 15.97 -12.87 -5.30
N PRO A 92 15.05 -13.61 -5.97
CA PRO A 92 14.40 -14.77 -5.36
C PRO A 92 15.34 -15.97 -5.15
N GLY A 93 16.44 -16.03 -5.89
CA GLY A 93 17.47 -17.05 -5.78
C GLY A 93 18.79 -16.60 -6.42
N GLU A 94 19.83 -17.39 -6.23
CA GLU A 94 21.15 -17.12 -6.81
C GLU A 94 21.07 -17.12 -8.35
N GLY A 95 21.58 -16.06 -8.98
CA GLY A 95 21.54 -15.89 -10.43
C GLY A 95 20.17 -15.54 -11.02
N GLN A 96 19.13 -15.39 -10.20
CA GLN A 96 17.81 -14.93 -10.66
C GLN A 96 17.75 -13.41 -10.75
N PRO A 97 16.94 -12.86 -11.68
CA PRO A 97 16.77 -11.41 -11.82
C PRO A 97 16.17 -10.82 -10.56
N VAL A 98 16.50 -9.55 -10.30
CA VAL A 98 15.88 -8.77 -9.23
C VAL A 98 14.41 -8.54 -9.59
N VAL A 99 13.52 -8.91 -8.69
CA VAL A 99 12.07 -8.69 -8.77
C VAL A 99 11.64 -7.66 -7.74
N GLN A 100 10.42 -7.15 -7.90
CA GLN A 100 9.80 -6.22 -6.95
C GLN A 100 8.64 -6.89 -6.24
N GLY A 101 8.59 -6.72 -4.92
CA GLY A 101 7.45 -7.10 -4.08
C GLY A 101 6.76 -5.88 -3.50
N ILE A 102 5.58 -6.09 -2.91
CA ILE A 102 4.75 -5.05 -2.32
C ILE A 102 4.66 -5.29 -0.80
N MET A 103 4.97 -4.27 -0.01
CA MET A 103 4.61 -4.23 1.41
C MET A 103 3.15 -3.84 1.52
N CYS A 104 2.33 -4.76 2.01
CA CYS A 104 0.92 -4.50 2.22
C CYS A 104 0.39 -5.39 3.33
N ARG A 105 -0.65 -4.91 4.01
CA ARG A 105 -1.25 -5.65 5.12
C ARG A 105 -1.85 -7.00 4.67
N GLU A 106 -2.34 -7.11 3.43
CA GLU A 106 -2.86 -8.38 2.87
C GLU A 106 -1.77 -9.46 2.72
N GLY A 107 -0.52 -9.05 2.51
CA GLY A 107 0.63 -9.94 2.40
C GLY A 107 1.42 -10.09 3.69
N LYS A 108 1.08 -9.38 4.77
CA LYS A 108 1.84 -9.37 6.01
C LYS A 108 1.57 -10.65 6.81
N LEU A 109 2.63 -11.37 7.18
CA LEU A 109 2.55 -12.62 7.95
C LEU A 109 3.02 -12.45 9.41
N GLY A 110 3.73 -11.36 9.69
CA GLY A 110 4.26 -11.00 11.00
C GLY A 110 5.16 -9.77 10.86
N ASP A 111 5.84 -9.40 11.95
CA ASP A 111 6.74 -8.25 11.98
C ASP A 111 7.81 -8.39 10.89
N ASN A 112 7.91 -7.40 10.01
CA ASN A 112 8.87 -7.40 8.90
C ASN A 112 8.73 -8.56 7.89
N VAL A 113 7.76 -9.46 8.02
CA VAL A 113 7.62 -10.65 7.17
C VAL A 113 6.44 -10.50 6.23
N TYR A 114 6.75 -10.50 4.93
CA TYR A 114 5.77 -10.37 3.86
C TYR A 114 5.75 -11.60 2.97
N LEU A 115 4.58 -11.89 2.41
CA LEU A 115 4.36 -12.90 1.39
C LEU A 115 4.65 -12.31 0.01
N TYR A 116 5.39 -13.07 -0.79
CA TYR A 116 5.57 -12.86 -2.22
C TYR A 116 4.87 -14.00 -2.99
N PRO A 117 3.59 -13.81 -3.39
CA PRO A 117 2.78 -14.85 -4.01
C PRO A 117 3.33 -15.45 -5.30
N PRO A 118 3.92 -14.68 -6.26
CA PRO A 118 4.31 -15.22 -7.57
C PRO A 118 5.27 -16.41 -7.50
N ALA A 119 6.22 -16.38 -6.56
CA ALA A 119 7.19 -17.45 -6.34
C ALA A 119 6.91 -18.26 -5.06
N LYS A 120 5.79 -18.02 -4.37
CA LYS A 120 5.42 -18.66 -3.09
C LYS A 120 6.52 -18.52 -2.03
N LEU A 121 7.06 -17.31 -1.90
CA LEU A 121 8.13 -17.00 -0.96
C LEU A 121 7.63 -16.13 0.19
N THR A 122 8.31 -16.21 1.33
CA THR A 122 8.29 -15.21 2.38
C THR A 122 9.59 -14.44 2.36
N VAL A 123 9.49 -13.13 2.60
CA VAL A 123 10.59 -12.20 2.58
C VAL A 123 10.56 -11.38 3.86
N THR A 124 11.71 -11.30 4.53
CA THR A 124 11.87 -10.50 5.74
C THR A 124 12.53 -9.18 5.34
N ILE A 125 11.87 -8.05 5.55
CA ILE A 125 12.25 -6.74 5.04
C ILE A 125 12.41 -5.75 6.19
N SER A 126 13.44 -4.92 6.16
CA SER A 126 13.57 -3.76 7.06
C SER A 126 12.75 -2.60 6.52
N HIS A 127 11.93 -1.97 7.37
CA HIS A 127 11.15 -0.80 6.94
C HIS A 127 12.00 0.46 6.84
N SER A 128 13.09 0.59 7.59
CA SER A 128 14.03 1.71 7.44
C SER A 128 14.80 1.71 6.11
N THR A 129 15.13 0.54 5.57
CA THR A 129 15.96 0.42 4.35
C THR A 129 15.21 -0.11 3.13
N CYS A 130 14.01 -0.67 3.31
CA CYS A 130 13.28 -1.43 2.30
C CYS A 130 14.09 -2.58 1.67
N ALA A 131 15.05 -3.13 2.42
CA ALA A 131 15.94 -4.19 1.98
C ALA A 131 15.67 -5.51 2.71
N LEU A 132 16.07 -6.62 2.08
CA LEU A 132 16.00 -7.94 2.72
C LEU A 132 16.90 -7.99 3.97
N LEU A 133 16.31 -8.39 5.08
CA LEU A 133 17.02 -8.74 6.32
C LEU A 133 17.56 -10.17 6.27
N LEU A 134 16.82 -11.07 5.62
CA LEU A 134 17.15 -12.49 5.50
C LEU A 134 16.92 -12.96 4.06
N PRO A 135 17.61 -14.03 3.61
CA PRO A 135 17.31 -14.67 2.34
C PRO A 135 15.84 -15.09 2.26
N PRO A 136 15.18 -14.97 1.09
CA PRO A 136 13.81 -15.43 0.88
C PRO A 136 13.65 -16.90 1.24
N ARG A 137 12.52 -17.26 1.84
CA ARG A 137 12.22 -18.64 2.24
C ARG A 137 10.93 -19.12 1.57
N PRO A 138 10.74 -20.43 1.36
CA PRO A 138 9.46 -20.96 0.95
C PRO A 138 8.37 -20.60 1.95
N ALA A 139 7.23 -20.15 1.46
CA ALA A 139 6.07 -19.84 2.28
C ALA A 139 5.37 -21.10 2.79
N SER A 140 4.68 -20.96 3.92
CA SER A 140 3.84 -22.04 4.45
C SER A 140 2.73 -22.42 3.45
N PRO A 141 2.41 -23.71 3.28
CA PRO A 141 1.27 -24.13 2.48
C PRO A 141 -0.06 -23.51 2.91
N SER A 142 -0.18 -23.13 4.20
CA SER A 142 -1.38 -22.45 4.73
C SER A 142 -1.65 -21.09 4.06
N CYS A 143 -0.62 -20.44 3.49
CA CYS A 143 -0.76 -19.19 2.74
C CYS A 143 -1.39 -19.39 1.35
N PHE A 144 -1.40 -20.63 0.84
CA PHE A 144 -1.91 -20.99 -0.48
C PHE A 144 -2.89 -22.17 -0.39
N PRO A 145 -4.13 -21.95 0.10
CA PRO A 145 -5.12 -23.00 0.20
C PRO A 145 -5.35 -23.68 -1.16
N GLU A 146 -5.26 -25.01 -1.22
CA GLU A 146 -5.37 -25.78 -2.47
C GLU A 146 -6.67 -25.50 -3.25
N GLU A 147 -7.77 -25.28 -2.54
CA GLU A 147 -9.08 -24.94 -3.14
C GLU A 147 -9.05 -23.60 -3.91
N LEU A 148 -8.17 -22.66 -3.52
CA LEU A 148 -8.11 -21.30 -4.04
C LEU A 148 -6.96 -21.07 -5.01
N GLU A 149 -5.89 -21.84 -4.87
CA GLU A 149 -4.63 -21.60 -5.58
C GLU A 149 -4.78 -21.54 -7.12
N PRO A 150 -5.60 -22.39 -7.78
CA PRO A 150 -5.82 -22.26 -9.22
C PRO A 150 -6.43 -20.91 -9.62
N TYR A 151 -7.34 -20.36 -8.81
CA TYR A 151 -7.98 -19.07 -9.07
C TYR A 151 -7.03 -17.91 -8.79
N ARG A 152 -6.26 -18.00 -7.70
CA ARG A 152 -5.23 -17.02 -7.35
C ARG A 152 -4.18 -16.92 -8.45
N GLN A 153 -3.63 -18.05 -8.89
CA GLN A 153 -2.62 -18.10 -9.95
C GLN A 153 -3.18 -17.55 -11.27
N ALA A 154 -4.39 -17.95 -11.69
CA ALA A 154 -4.98 -17.44 -12.91
C ALA A 154 -5.20 -15.91 -12.90
N LEU A 155 -5.60 -15.37 -11.74
CA LEU A 155 -5.72 -13.92 -11.54
C LEU A 155 -4.33 -13.25 -11.53
N GLU A 156 -3.33 -13.85 -10.87
CA GLU A 156 -1.95 -13.34 -10.83
C GLU A 156 -1.33 -13.21 -12.23
N ASP A 157 -1.41 -14.27 -13.04
CA ASP A 157 -0.84 -14.30 -14.39
C ASP A 157 -1.47 -13.21 -15.26
N THR A 158 -2.79 -13.09 -15.19
CA THR A 158 -3.57 -12.11 -15.93
C THR A 158 -3.29 -10.69 -15.47
N PHE A 159 -3.30 -10.46 -14.15
CA PHE A 159 -3.17 -9.14 -13.56
C PHE A 159 -1.76 -8.61 -13.75
N SER A 160 -0.75 -9.44 -13.54
CA SER A 160 0.65 -9.10 -13.82
C SER A 160 0.87 -8.78 -15.29
N CYS A 161 0.25 -9.53 -16.21
CA CYS A 161 0.29 -9.22 -17.64
C CYS A 161 -0.38 -7.87 -17.95
N TYR A 162 -1.56 -7.58 -17.36
CA TYR A 162 -2.22 -6.29 -17.50
C TYR A 162 -1.35 -5.14 -17.00
N VAL A 163 -0.73 -5.29 -15.81
CA VAL A 163 0.14 -4.28 -15.22
C VAL A 163 1.36 -4.05 -16.12
N GLY A 164 2.02 -5.12 -16.57
CA GLY A 164 3.15 -5.04 -17.48
C GLY A 164 2.79 -4.39 -18.82
N LEU A 165 1.66 -4.74 -19.44
CA LEU A 165 1.26 -4.15 -20.72
C LEU A 165 0.88 -2.67 -20.62
N ARG A 166 0.20 -2.28 -19.53
CA ARG A 166 -0.32 -0.90 -19.37
C ARG A 166 0.65 0.07 -18.75
N TYR A 167 1.60 -0.44 -17.97
CA TYR A 167 2.55 0.36 -17.20
C TYR A 167 4.01 -0.05 -17.46
N SER A 168 4.27 -0.76 -18.56
CA SER A 168 5.63 -1.07 -19.00
C SER A 168 6.45 0.19 -19.20
N ASP A 169 7.72 0.06 -18.84
CA ASP A 169 8.70 1.12 -18.95
C ASP A 169 8.92 1.57 -20.40
N ASP A 170 8.75 0.65 -21.35
CA ASP A 170 8.96 0.83 -22.79
C ASP A 170 7.92 1.75 -23.45
N SER A 171 6.79 2.01 -22.80
CA SER A 171 5.75 2.91 -23.32
C SER A 171 6.07 4.40 -23.12
N VAL A 172 7.13 4.72 -22.38
CA VAL A 172 7.58 6.09 -22.11
C VAL A 172 8.88 6.32 -22.91
N GLU A 173 8.77 7.16 -23.93
CA GLU A 173 9.84 7.74 -24.77
C GLU A 173 11.18 8.03 -24.04
N PRO A 174 12.32 8.13 -24.76
CA PRO A 174 13.65 7.78 -24.24
C PRO A 174 13.92 8.47 -22.91
N ARG A 175 13.89 7.67 -21.85
CA ARG A 175 14.04 8.14 -20.49
C ARG A 175 15.39 8.80 -20.32
N ARG A 176 15.39 10.02 -19.78
CA ARG A 176 16.59 10.58 -19.15
C ARG A 176 17.04 9.60 -18.06
N SER A 177 18.35 9.40 -17.91
CA SER A 177 18.95 8.45 -16.96
C SER A 177 18.49 8.61 -15.51
N ALA A 178 17.94 9.78 -15.15
CA ALA A 178 17.46 10.09 -13.80
C ALA A 178 16.00 9.68 -13.50
N VAL A 179 15.21 9.24 -14.48
CA VAL A 179 13.83 8.79 -14.23
C VAL A 179 13.85 7.35 -13.74
N ARG A 180 13.40 7.14 -12.51
CA ARG A 180 13.23 5.81 -11.91
C ARG A 180 11.76 5.43 -11.96
N THR A 181 11.46 4.32 -12.61
CA THR A 181 10.12 3.70 -12.57
C THR A 181 10.21 2.33 -11.94
N ARG A 182 9.21 2.02 -11.12
CA ARG A 182 9.08 0.77 -10.38
C ARG A 182 7.62 0.37 -10.36
N HIS A 183 7.37 -0.91 -10.54
CA HIS A 183 6.04 -1.46 -10.49
C HIS A 183 6.06 -2.89 -9.95
N ALA A 184 5.03 -3.24 -9.20
CA ALA A 184 4.78 -4.61 -8.80
C ALA A 184 3.28 -4.88 -8.74
N SER A 185 2.95 -6.16 -8.87
CA SER A 185 1.64 -6.74 -8.61
C SER A 185 1.78 -7.94 -7.69
N ALA A 186 0.73 -8.20 -6.92
CA ALA A 186 0.61 -9.41 -6.12
C ALA A 186 -0.87 -9.76 -5.90
N VAL A 187 -1.20 -11.04 -5.91
CA VAL A 187 -2.54 -11.56 -5.66
C VAL A 187 -2.52 -12.48 -4.43
N TYR A 188 -3.29 -12.08 -3.43
CA TYR A 188 -3.49 -12.80 -2.18
C TYR A 188 -4.83 -13.53 -2.20
N SER A 189 -4.95 -14.61 -1.43
CA SER A 189 -6.15 -15.45 -1.37
C SER A 189 -6.57 -15.74 0.06
N ARG A 190 -7.87 -15.70 0.33
CA ARG A 190 -8.47 -16.01 1.64
C ARG A 190 -9.81 -16.72 1.48
N VAL A 191 -10.09 -17.67 2.39
CA VAL A 191 -11.42 -18.25 2.59
C VAL A 191 -12.13 -17.43 3.66
N LEU A 192 -13.28 -16.84 3.36
CA LEU A 192 -14.05 -16.10 4.35
C LEU A 192 -14.89 -17.10 5.16
N SER A 193 -14.59 -17.21 6.46
CA SER A 193 -15.36 -18.05 7.37
C SER A 193 -16.61 -17.32 7.86
N GLU A 194 -17.69 -18.05 8.20
CA GLU A 194 -18.96 -17.44 8.60
C GLU A 194 -18.91 -16.64 9.91
N ASN A 195 -17.82 -16.75 10.68
CA ASN A 195 -17.64 -16.14 12.00
C ASN A 195 -16.68 -14.94 12.04
N GLU A 196 -16.12 -14.49 10.91
CA GLU A 196 -15.31 -13.26 10.90
C GLU A 196 -16.23 -12.05 11.14
N LYS A 197 -16.15 -11.50 12.36
CA LYS A 197 -16.91 -10.30 12.74
C LYS A 197 -16.55 -9.12 11.86
N GLU A 198 -17.59 -8.44 11.43
CA GLU A 198 -17.60 -7.18 10.70
C GLU A 198 -16.71 -6.13 11.36
N THR A 199 -15.86 -5.46 10.58
CA THR A 199 -15.29 -4.17 10.97
C THR A 199 -15.73 -3.12 9.96
N THR A 200 -16.64 -2.26 10.44
CA THR A 200 -17.03 -1.01 9.80
C THR A 200 -15.81 -0.10 9.73
N GLU A 201 -15.61 0.60 8.61
CA GLU A 201 -14.56 1.61 8.50
C GLU A 201 -14.73 2.72 9.54
N ALA A 202 -13.57 3.23 9.99
CA ALA A 202 -13.32 4.35 10.90
C ALA A 202 -13.40 4.06 12.41
N SER A 203 -12.23 3.85 13.02
CA SER A 203 -11.95 4.35 14.37
C SER A 203 -10.53 4.87 14.44
N ASP A 204 -10.41 6.20 14.49
CA ASP A 204 -9.33 6.85 15.24
C ASP A 204 -9.31 6.34 16.68
N ALA A 205 -8.12 6.38 17.29
CA ALA A 205 -7.81 6.17 18.71
C ALA A 205 -7.50 4.73 19.19
N SER A 206 -6.19 4.46 19.28
CA SER A 206 -5.49 3.94 20.46
C SER A 206 -6.16 2.81 21.27
N SER A 207 -5.70 1.57 21.03
CA SER A 207 -5.66 0.54 22.07
C SER A 207 -4.31 -0.19 22.03
N SER A 208 -3.60 -0.14 23.15
CA SER A 208 -2.37 -0.88 23.42
C SER A 208 -2.69 -2.32 23.79
N GLY A 209 -2.03 -3.28 23.14
CA GLY A 209 -1.80 -4.61 23.70
C GLY A 209 -2.90 -5.65 23.51
N GLU A 210 -3.22 -5.99 22.27
CA GLU A 210 -3.67 -7.33 21.87
C GLU A 210 -2.99 -7.64 20.53
N SER A 211 -2.62 -8.90 20.26
CA SER A 211 -2.01 -9.29 19.00
C SER A 211 -2.94 -8.89 17.86
N ASP A 212 -2.62 -7.78 17.20
CA ASP A 212 -3.42 -7.12 16.18
C ASP A 212 -3.46 -8.02 14.93
N THR A 213 -4.34 -9.02 14.98
CA THR A 213 -4.54 -9.94 13.88
C THR A 213 -5.25 -9.15 12.81
N TYR A 214 -4.47 -8.60 11.87
CA TYR A 214 -5.00 -7.81 10.78
C TYR A 214 -6.12 -8.55 10.05
N VAL A 215 -7.33 -8.00 10.16
CA VAL A 215 -8.49 -8.42 9.37
C VAL A 215 -8.57 -7.48 8.16
N PRO A 216 -8.32 -7.96 6.94
CA PRO A 216 -8.42 -7.14 5.75
C PRO A 216 -9.85 -6.64 5.57
N PRO A 217 -10.01 -5.45 4.99
CA PRO A 217 -11.33 -4.88 4.77
C PRO A 217 -12.18 -5.85 3.93
N GLN A 218 -13.47 -5.93 4.27
CA GLN A 218 -14.43 -6.76 3.56
C GLN A 218 -15.64 -5.92 3.18
N SER A 219 -16.16 -6.13 1.96
CA SER A 219 -17.40 -5.49 1.54
C SER A 219 -18.59 -6.33 1.94
N SER A 220 -19.38 -5.84 2.91
CA SER A 220 -20.58 -6.53 3.38
C SER A 220 -21.61 -6.72 2.27
N SER A 221 -21.72 -5.78 1.34
CA SER A 221 -22.62 -5.88 0.18
C SER A 221 -22.14 -6.92 -0.83
N ALA A 222 -20.84 -6.98 -1.13
CA ALA A 222 -20.28 -8.01 -2.00
C ALA A 222 -20.43 -9.41 -1.41
N VAL A 223 -20.13 -9.56 -0.11
CA VAL A 223 -20.30 -10.82 0.61
C VAL A 223 -21.77 -11.25 0.63
N ALA A 224 -22.69 -10.35 0.97
CA ALA A 224 -24.13 -10.64 0.97
C ALA A 224 -24.62 -11.10 -0.42
N PHE A 225 -24.20 -10.42 -1.49
CA PHE A 225 -24.57 -10.80 -2.86
C PHE A 225 -24.07 -12.21 -3.22
N VAL A 226 -22.84 -12.55 -2.84
CA VAL A 226 -22.27 -13.88 -3.14
C VAL A 226 -22.92 -14.96 -2.26
N LYS A 227 -23.22 -14.64 -1.00
CA LYS A 227 -23.79 -15.54 0.01
C LYS A 227 -25.29 -15.84 -0.18
N GLU A 228 -26.05 -14.98 -0.85
CA GLU A 228 -27.50 -15.16 -1.10
C GLU A 228 -27.83 -16.50 -1.79
N GLY A 229 -26.88 -17.16 -2.48
CA GLY A 229 -27.09 -18.51 -3.04
C GLY A 229 -26.60 -19.68 -2.18
N GLY A 230 -26.02 -19.44 -1.00
CA GLY A 230 -25.39 -20.45 -0.14
C GLY A 230 -23.93 -20.79 -0.50
N GLY A 231 -23.27 -21.58 0.35
CA GLY A 231 -21.90 -22.06 0.14
C GLY A 231 -20.79 -21.15 0.67
N LYS A 232 -19.54 -21.62 0.56
CA LYS A 232 -18.34 -20.90 0.99
C LYS A 232 -18.12 -19.65 0.13
N VAL A 233 -17.71 -18.54 0.75
CA VAL A 233 -17.32 -17.31 0.07
C VAL A 233 -15.80 -17.22 0.06
N TYR A 234 -15.26 -16.95 -1.13
CA TYR A 234 -13.83 -16.83 -1.36
C TYR A 234 -13.49 -15.37 -1.70
N LYS A 235 -12.34 -14.89 -1.21
CA LYS A 235 -11.79 -13.57 -1.52
C LYS A 235 -10.41 -13.72 -2.17
N LEU A 236 -10.21 -13.07 -3.30
CA LEU A 236 -8.88 -12.77 -3.83
C LEU A 236 -8.66 -11.25 -3.74
N THR A 237 -7.47 -10.83 -3.33
CA THR A 237 -7.08 -9.42 -3.31
C THR A 237 -5.88 -9.22 -4.23
N ALA A 238 -6.06 -8.53 -5.35
CA ALA A 238 -4.95 -8.12 -6.20
C ALA A 238 -4.50 -6.70 -5.81
N ALA A 239 -3.22 -6.54 -5.51
CA ALA A 239 -2.58 -5.27 -5.20
C ALA A 239 -1.67 -4.84 -6.35
N MET A 240 -1.69 -3.57 -6.70
CA MET A 240 -0.79 -2.95 -7.67
C MET A 240 -0.17 -1.70 -7.06
N SER A 241 1.13 -1.54 -7.25
CA SER A 241 1.85 -0.32 -6.90
C SER A 241 2.74 0.10 -8.06
N LEU A 242 2.57 1.34 -8.49
CA LEU A 242 3.35 2.00 -9.54
C LEU A 242 4.00 3.23 -8.92
N ARG A 243 5.31 3.39 -9.11
CA ARG A 243 6.09 4.50 -8.54
C ARG A 243 7.02 5.06 -9.59
N HIS A 244 6.93 6.37 -9.77
CA HIS A 244 7.72 7.13 -10.73
C HIS A 244 8.37 8.29 -9.99
N SER A 245 9.67 8.45 -10.14
CA SER A 245 10.37 9.59 -9.55
C SER A 245 11.51 10.07 -10.43
N ASN A 246 11.78 11.37 -10.34
CA ASN A 246 12.91 12.01 -10.99
C ASN A 246 13.50 13.04 -10.04
N ALA A 247 14.68 12.73 -9.51
CA ALA A 247 15.38 13.60 -8.57
C ALA A 247 15.85 14.91 -9.24
N GLU A 248 16.27 14.88 -10.50
CA GLU A 248 16.74 16.08 -11.22
C GLU A 248 15.63 17.11 -11.46
N SER A 249 14.39 16.64 -11.57
CA SER A 249 13.22 17.50 -11.79
C SER A 249 12.32 17.61 -10.56
N CYS A 250 12.81 17.16 -9.40
CA CYS A 250 12.15 17.27 -8.09
C CYS A 250 10.69 16.81 -8.07
N TRP A 251 10.36 15.70 -8.74
CA TRP A 251 9.00 15.14 -8.71
C TRP A 251 8.98 13.65 -8.41
N ALA A 252 7.92 13.23 -7.72
CA ALA A 252 7.60 11.84 -7.47
C ALA A 252 6.08 11.65 -7.55
N ALA A 253 5.67 10.52 -8.10
CA ALA A 253 4.27 10.15 -8.26
C ALA A 253 4.11 8.65 -7.97
N ALA A 254 2.99 8.30 -7.35
CA ALA A 254 2.61 6.91 -7.18
C ALA A 254 1.15 6.71 -7.56
N ARG A 255 0.88 5.52 -8.09
CA ARG A 255 -0.47 5.02 -8.33
C ARG A 255 -0.59 3.64 -7.69
N THR A 256 -1.51 3.52 -6.77
CA THR A 256 -1.77 2.28 -6.03
C THR A 256 -3.23 1.89 -6.16
N SER A 257 -3.50 0.58 -6.22
CA SER A 257 -4.88 0.08 -6.25
C SER A 257 -4.99 -1.31 -5.65
N TYR A 258 -6.10 -1.55 -4.97
CA TYR A 258 -6.57 -2.88 -4.58
C TYR A 258 -7.78 -3.28 -5.43
N TRP A 259 -7.82 -4.54 -5.82
CA TRP A 259 -8.95 -5.16 -6.52
C TRP A 259 -9.39 -6.36 -5.69
N GLU A 260 -10.57 -6.27 -5.11
CA GLU A 260 -11.14 -7.31 -4.24
C GLU A 260 -12.15 -8.11 -5.06
N VAL A 261 -11.88 -9.40 -5.21
CA VAL A 261 -12.72 -10.34 -5.96
C VAL A 261 -13.39 -11.29 -4.97
N TYR A 262 -14.70 -11.17 -4.85
CA TYR A 262 -15.53 -12.05 -4.02
C TYR A 262 -16.26 -13.04 -4.91
N PHE A 263 -16.20 -14.33 -4.61
CA PHE A 263 -16.88 -15.33 -5.42
C PHE A 263 -17.27 -16.59 -4.63
N SER A 264 -18.23 -17.33 -5.17
CA SER A 264 -18.61 -18.67 -4.68
C SER A 264 -18.70 -19.61 -5.88
N VAL A 265 -17.99 -20.74 -5.76
CA VAL A 265 -18.01 -21.79 -6.79
C VAL A 265 -19.38 -22.47 -6.83
N ALA A 266 -20.04 -22.61 -5.68
CA ALA A 266 -21.36 -23.25 -5.57
C ALA A 266 -22.45 -22.45 -6.30
N THR A 267 -22.43 -21.12 -6.19
CA THR A 267 -23.49 -20.24 -6.73
C THR A 267 -23.13 -19.62 -8.07
N GLN A 268 -21.88 -19.77 -8.50
CA GLN A 268 -21.31 -19.11 -9.67
C GLN A 268 -21.55 -17.59 -9.67
N ARG A 269 -21.49 -16.96 -8.50
CA ARG A 269 -21.57 -15.51 -8.32
C ARG A 269 -20.18 -14.94 -8.12
N LEU A 270 -19.94 -13.78 -8.70
CA LEU A 270 -18.68 -13.05 -8.59
C LEU A 270 -18.94 -11.54 -8.56
N VAL A 271 -18.24 -10.85 -7.66
CA VAL A 271 -18.22 -9.39 -7.51
C VAL A 271 -16.77 -8.93 -7.50
N ILE A 272 -16.49 -7.84 -8.23
CA ILE A 272 -15.18 -7.19 -8.22
C ILE A 272 -15.36 -5.75 -7.76
N GLU A 273 -14.66 -5.39 -6.69
CA GLU A 273 -14.57 -4.03 -6.18
C GLU A 273 -13.15 -3.49 -6.34
N VAL A 274 -13.03 -2.22 -6.69
CA VAL A 274 -11.73 -1.57 -6.83
C VAL A 274 -11.64 -0.42 -5.85
N ARG A 275 -10.57 -0.40 -5.06
CA ARG A 275 -10.22 0.69 -4.16
C ARG A 275 -8.93 1.36 -4.63
N ARG A 276 -8.98 2.67 -4.81
CA ARG A 276 -7.81 3.51 -5.13
C ARG A 276 -7.47 4.36 -3.90
N LYS A 277 -6.19 4.50 -3.56
CA LYS A 277 -5.79 5.43 -2.49
C LYS A 277 -6.15 6.86 -2.92
N GLY A 278 -6.94 7.57 -2.11
CA GLY A 278 -7.43 8.92 -2.41
C GLY A 278 -8.69 9.00 -3.31
N GLY A 279 -9.35 7.87 -3.61
CA GLY A 279 -10.61 7.82 -4.34
C GLY A 279 -11.66 6.95 -3.67
N GLY A 280 -12.95 7.22 -3.90
CA GLY A 280 -14.06 6.43 -3.35
C GLY A 280 -14.05 4.97 -3.85
N ARG A 281 -14.74 4.08 -3.12
CA ARG A 281 -14.94 2.69 -3.56
C ARG A 281 -15.86 2.65 -4.77
N GLY A 282 -15.44 1.97 -5.83
CA GLY A 282 -16.26 1.71 -7.01
C GLY A 282 -16.51 0.22 -7.19
N ILE A 283 -17.77 -0.17 -7.36
CA ILE A 283 -18.12 -1.51 -7.84
C ILE A 283 -17.84 -1.52 -9.34
N LEU A 284 -16.92 -2.37 -9.77
CA LEU A 284 -16.53 -2.41 -11.19
C LEU A 284 -17.45 -3.35 -11.97
N TYR A 285 -17.77 -4.53 -11.43
CA TYR A 285 -18.67 -5.51 -12.07
C TYR A 285 -19.37 -6.44 -11.06
N SER A 286 -20.60 -6.84 -11.37
CA SER A 286 -21.33 -7.93 -10.70
C SER A 286 -21.88 -8.89 -11.75
N PHE A 287 -21.61 -10.20 -11.60
CA PHE A 287 -22.05 -11.22 -12.54
C PHE A 287 -22.88 -12.30 -11.83
N ARG A 288 -24.02 -12.68 -12.44
CA ARG A 288 -24.68 -13.96 -12.21
C ARG A 288 -24.32 -14.88 -13.37
N SER A 289 -23.84 -16.10 -13.07
CA SER A 289 -23.55 -17.19 -14.02
C SER A 289 -22.50 -16.91 -15.09
N CYS A 290 -21.19 -17.07 -14.77
CA CYS A 290 -20.13 -17.17 -15.80
C CYS A 290 -18.73 -17.61 -15.28
N LEU A 291 -18.62 -18.30 -14.15
CA LEU A 291 -17.31 -18.58 -13.54
C LEU A 291 -16.40 -19.55 -14.31
N PRO A 292 -16.89 -20.59 -15.03
CA PRO A 292 -15.99 -21.42 -15.85
C PRO A 292 -15.77 -20.89 -17.27
N GLN A 293 -16.70 -20.11 -17.83
CA GLN A 293 -16.63 -19.69 -19.24
C GLN A 293 -16.18 -18.25 -19.47
N CYS A 294 -16.34 -17.30 -18.54
CA CYS A 294 -15.82 -15.94 -18.75
C CYS A 294 -14.35 -15.80 -18.36
N LEU A 295 -13.88 -16.49 -17.32
CA LEU A 295 -12.46 -16.54 -16.99
C LEU A 295 -11.64 -17.35 -18.01
N TRP A 296 -12.29 -18.18 -18.84
CA TRP A 296 -11.62 -18.84 -19.96
C TRP A 296 -11.87 -18.16 -21.31
N LYS A 297 -13.12 -17.88 -21.72
CA LYS A 297 -13.42 -17.33 -23.05
C LYS A 297 -13.11 -15.84 -23.22
N ARG A 298 -13.03 -15.03 -22.17
CA ARG A 298 -12.52 -13.65 -22.29
C ARG A 298 -11.00 -13.53 -22.14
N PHE A 299 -10.33 -14.59 -21.68
CA PHE A 299 -8.88 -14.66 -21.60
C PHE A 299 -8.23 -15.47 -22.73
N SER A 300 -8.99 -16.31 -23.45
CA SER A 300 -8.55 -17.05 -24.63
C SER A 300 -9.06 -16.50 -25.97
N ALA A 301 -9.88 -15.43 -25.98
CA ALA A 301 -10.39 -14.81 -27.20
C ALA A 301 -9.67 -13.48 -27.51
N PHE A 302 -8.37 -13.56 -27.75
CA PHE A 302 -7.67 -12.63 -28.64
C PHE A 302 -6.92 -13.44 -29.68
N PRO A 303 -7.57 -13.88 -30.78
CA PRO A 303 -6.81 -14.18 -31.96
C PRO A 303 -6.29 -12.86 -32.53
N PHE A 304 -5.00 -12.85 -32.87
CA PHE A 304 -4.43 -11.94 -33.84
C PHE A 304 -5.41 -11.74 -35.02
N SER A 305 -5.98 -10.54 -35.16
CA SER A 305 -6.37 -10.04 -36.47
C SER A 305 -6.26 -8.51 -36.48
N SER A 306 -5.31 -8.04 -37.27
CA SER A 306 -5.21 -6.66 -37.74
C SER A 306 -6.55 -6.13 -38.24
N GLY A 307 -7.00 -5.00 -37.68
CA GLY A 307 -7.99 -4.15 -38.35
C GLY A 307 -9.18 -3.72 -37.49
N ARG A 308 -9.29 -2.39 -37.37
CA ARG A 308 -10.46 -1.58 -36.99
C ARG A 308 -10.75 -1.41 -35.50
N SER A 309 -10.21 -0.30 -34.99
CA SER A 309 -10.91 0.78 -34.28
C SER A 309 -12.28 0.45 -33.70
N ALA A 310 -12.36 0.37 -32.37
CA ALA A 310 -13.47 0.94 -31.60
C ALA A 310 -12.96 1.33 -30.20
N SER A 311 -12.84 2.64 -30.04
CA SER A 311 -12.66 3.38 -28.80
C SER A 311 -13.79 3.09 -27.79
N ALA A 312 -13.42 2.70 -26.56
CA ALA A 312 -14.17 3.02 -25.34
C ALA A 312 -13.34 2.63 -24.10
N PHE A 313 -12.35 3.43 -23.76
CA PHE A 313 -11.91 3.58 -22.38
C PHE A 313 -12.34 4.97 -21.93
N PRO A 314 -13.23 5.12 -20.95
CA PRO A 314 -13.37 6.42 -20.30
C PRO A 314 -12.12 6.64 -19.46
N HIS A 315 -11.44 7.76 -19.70
CA HIS A 315 -10.42 8.30 -18.83
C HIS A 315 -11.04 8.56 -17.45
N LEU A 316 -10.52 7.87 -16.42
CA LEU A 316 -10.68 8.17 -14.99
C LEU A 316 -9.34 7.92 -14.28
#